data_AF-A0A1G8QNE8-F1
#
_entry.id   AF-A0A1G8QNE8-F1
#
_cell.length_a   1.000
_cell.length_b   1.000
_cell.length_c   1.000
_cell.angle_alpha   90.00
_cell.angle_beta   90.00
_cell.angle_gamma   90.00
#
_symmetry.space_group_name_H-M   'P 1'
#
loop_
_entity.id
_entity.type
_entity.pdbx_description
1 polymer ?
#
loop_
_entity_poly.entity_id
_entity_poly.type
_entity_poly.pdbx_seq_one_letter_code
_entity_poly.pdbx_strand_id
1 'polypeptide(L)'
;MTGGLVIIEGPVNDGNSALDYNGTFTVSGGTLLALRSSGMAMNVSETSTLGAFLLNGEEVVAGETLVIKTSSGEELLSYTTEKNSASLLFSSEDLKQGETYTVYAEGNELSEVSMTSLVTTMGASGMTPGGGNNPGGGKIPGGRP
;
A
#
# COMPACT_ATOMS: atom_id res chain seq x y z
N MET A 1 8.40 -2.32 -13.37
CA MET A 1 9.72 -2.24 -12.71
C MET A 1 10.28 -3.64 -12.57
N THR A 2 11.54 -3.86 -12.95
CA THR A 2 12.16 -5.20 -12.96
C THR A 2 13.37 -5.32 -12.02
N GLY A 3 13.70 -4.28 -11.25
CA GLY A 3 14.84 -4.27 -10.32
C GLY A 3 15.17 -2.86 -9.81
N GLY A 4 16.06 -2.79 -8.82
CA GLY A 4 16.53 -1.55 -8.19
C GLY A 4 15.64 -1.06 -7.04
N LEU A 5 15.98 0.11 -6.49
CA LEU A 5 15.17 0.83 -5.51
C LEU A 5 14.55 2.06 -6.20
N VAL A 6 13.23 2.19 -6.12
CA VAL A 6 12.49 3.35 -6.61
C VAL A 6 11.69 3.95 -5.46
N ILE A 7 11.89 5.24 -5.22
CA ILE A 7 11.13 6.00 -4.23
C ILE A 7 10.44 7.15 -4.94
N ILE A 8 9.12 7.25 -4.75
CA ILE A 8 8.28 8.26 -5.37
C ILE A 8 7.56 9.03 -4.27
N GLU A 9 7.86 10.31 -4.15
CA GLU A 9 7.07 11.23 -3.34
C GLU A 9 6.17 12.06 -4.24
N GLY A 10 4.96 11.53 -4.43
CA GLY A 10 3.91 12.14 -5.23
C GLY A 10 3.51 13.52 -4.72
N PRO A 11 2.70 14.25 -5.51
CA PRO A 11 2.25 15.58 -5.09
C PRO A 11 1.37 15.50 -3.83
N VAL A 12 1.48 16.52 -2.99
CA VAL A 12 0.66 16.70 -1.78
C VAL A 12 -0.79 17.11 -2.09
N ASN A 13 -1.12 17.42 -3.35
CA ASN A 13 -2.49 17.75 -3.74
C ASN A 13 -3.29 16.47 -4.07
N ASP A 14 -4.58 16.46 -3.75
CA ASP A 14 -5.47 15.30 -3.98
C ASP A 14 -5.85 15.08 -5.45
N GLY A 15 -5.33 15.91 -6.36
CA GLY A 15 -5.67 15.89 -7.77
C GLY A 15 -4.90 14.86 -8.60
N ASN A 16 -3.81 14.27 -8.08
CA ASN A 16 -2.94 13.36 -8.83
C ASN A 16 -2.44 12.20 -7.96
N SER A 17 -2.20 11.05 -8.60
CA SER A 17 -1.60 9.88 -7.96
C SER A 17 -0.09 9.79 -8.10
N ALA A 18 0.60 9.15 -7.15
CA ALA A 18 2.04 8.88 -7.24
C ALA A 18 2.32 7.87 -8.35
N LEU A 19 1.41 6.92 -8.54
CA LEU A 19 1.32 6.09 -9.73
C LEU A 19 0.06 6.49 -10.50
N ASP A 20 0.22 7.24 -11.59
CA ASP A 20 -0.87 7.59 -12.50
C ASP A 20 -0.63 6.90 -13.85
N TYR A 21 -1.35 5.81 -14.10
CA TYR A 21 -1.22 5.03 -15.32
C TYR A 21 -2.59 4.65 -15.87
N ASN A 22 -2.77 4.85 -17.18
CA ASN A 22 -3.93 4.38 -17.91
C ASN A 22 -3.60 3.01 -18.56
N GLY A 23 -3.63 1.95 -17.75
CA GLY A 23 -3.24 0.61 -18.21
C GLY A 23 -2.75 -0.30 -17.08
N THR A 24 -1.56 -0.88 -17.24
CA THR A 24 -0.97 -1.81 -16.27
C THR A 24 0.37 -1.30 -15.79
N PHE A 25 0.58 -1.31 -14.48
CA PHE A 25 1.87 -1.09 -13.86
C PHE A 25 2.31 -2.34 -13.12
N THR A 26 3.22 -3.09 -13.73
CA THR A 26 3.73 -4.37 -13.23
C THR A 26 5.06 -4.17 -12.51
N VAL A 27 5.18 -4.71 -11.31
CA VAL A 27 6.45 -4.82 -10.58
C VAL A 27 6.86 -6.30 -10.52
N SER A 28 8.06 -6.60 -11.00
CA SER A 28 8.59 -7.96 -11.10
C SER A 28 10.02 -8.13 -10.57
N GLY A 29 10.55 -7.11 -9.89
CA GLY A 29 11.87 -7.14 -9.27
C GLY A 29 12.17 -5.84 -8.52
N GLY A 30 12.99 -5.92 -7.48
CA GLY A 30 13.43 -4.77 -6.67
C GLY A 30 12.42 -4.28 -5.63
N THR A 31 12.60 -3.03 -5.18
CA THR A 31 11.83 -2.40 -4.11
C THR A 31 11.23 -1.09 -4.59
N LEU A 32 9.92 -0.92 -4.38
CA LEU A 32 9.17 0.29 -4.70
C LEU A 32 8.55 0.86 -3.42
N LEU A 33 8.81 2.15 -3.17
CA LEU A 33 8.09 2.96 -2.19
C LEU A 33 7.41 4.12 -2.93
N ALA A 34 6.11 4.29 -2.75
CA ALA A 34 5.39 5.46 -3.24
C ALA A 34 4.52 6.08 -2.13
N LEU A 35 4.79 7.36 -1.84
CA LEU A 35 4.13 8.18 -0.83
C LEU A 35 3.33 9.28 -1.52
N ARG A 36 2.09 9.55 -1.08
CA ARG A 36 1.24 10.63 -1.63
C ARG A 36 0.08 11.01 -0.72
N SER A 37 -0.64 12.08 -1.08
CA SER A 37 -1.98 12.41 -0.57
C SER A 37 -2.96 11.24 -0.73
N SER A 38 -4.13 11.27 -0.08
CA SER A 38 -5.07 10.12 -0.07
C SER A 38 -6.05 10.09 -1.25
N GLY A 39 -6.22 11.18 -2.02
CA GLY A 39 -7.16 11.22 -3.15
C GLY A 39 -6.69 10.49 -4.43
N MET A 40 -7.36 9.41 -4.88
CA MET A 40 -7.01 8.58 -6.06
C MET A 40 -5.77 7.68 -5.96
N ALA A 41 -5.51 7.01 -4.82
CA ALA A 41 -4.32 6.17 -4.67
C ALA A 41 -4.45 4.88 -5.48
N MET A 42 -3.46 4.58 -6.33
CA MET A 42 -3.41 3.33 -7.08
C MET A 42 -2.32 2.41 -6.56
N ASN A 43 -2.67 1.14 -6.44
CA ASN A 43 -1.72 0.07 -6.14
C ASN A 43 -1.01 -0.38 -7.43
N VAL A 44 -0.07 -1.32 -7.35
CA VAL A 44 0.44 -2.03 -8.54
C VAL A 44 -0.65 -2.92 -9.13
N SER A 45 -0.53 -3.25 -10.42
CA SER A 45 -1.48 -4.15 -11.06
C SER A 45 -1.31 -5.60 -10.60
N GLU A 46 -2.38 -6.39 -10.58
CA GLU A 46 -2.39 -7.82 -10.17
C GLU A 46 -1.45 -8.71 -11.00
N THR A 47 -1.05 -8.27 -12.18
CA THR A 47 -0.02 -8.94 -13.00
C THR A 47 1.40 -8.88 -12.42
N SER A 48 1.61 -8.11 -11.35
CA SER A 48 2.89 -8.02 -10.63
C SER A 48 3.25 -9.36 -10.00
N THR A 49 4.54 -9.68 -9.98
CA THR A 49 5.02 -10.96 -9.42
C THR A 49 5.56 -10.81 -8.00
N LEU A 50 5.70 -9.57 -7.51
CA LEU A 50 6.13 -9.27 -6.15
C LEU A 50 4.93 -8.95 -5.26
N GLY A 51 5.10 -9.13 -3.95
CA GLY A 51 4.14 -8.65 -2.98
C GLY A 51 4.05 -7.13 -3.01
N ALA A 52 2.85 -6.59 -2.83
CA ALA A 52 2.62 -5.16 -2.70
C ALA A 52 1.45 -4.86 -1.76
N PHE A 53 1.57 -3.81 -0.96
CA PHE A 53 0.43 -3.26 -0.24
C PHE A 53 0.29 -1.77 -0.46
N LEU A 54 -0.97 -1.32 -0.52
CA LEU A 54 -1.35 0.08 -0.43
C LEU A 54 -2.08 0.32 0.89
N LEU A 55 -1.51 1.15 1.75
CA LEU A 55 -2.08 1.61 3.01
C LEU A 55 -2.60 3.04 2.84
N ASN A 56 -3.89 3.26 3.05
CA ASN A 56 -4.53 4.57 2.97
C ASN A 56 -4.97 5.07 4.34
N GLY A 57 -4.94 6.39 4.54
CA GLY A 57 -5.50 7.04 5.74
C GLY A 57 -4.53 7.16 6.90
N GLU A 58 -3.33 6.60 6.78
CA GLU A 58 -2.23 6.83 7.73
C GLU A 58 -1.36 7.97 7.23
N GLU A 59 -1.16 8.98 8.09
CA GLU A 59 -0.31 10.13 7.78
C GLU A 59 1.15 9.85 8.17
N VAL A 60 2.07 10.24 7.29
CA VAL A 60 3.51 10.33 7.58
C VAL A 60 3.92 11.76 7.29
N VAL A 61 4.49 12.45 8.27
CA VAL A 61 4.83 13.87 8.18
C VAL A 61 6.22 14.06 7.60
N ALA A 62 6.43 15.13 6.84
CA ALA A 62 7.76 15.51 6.34
C ALA A 62 8.80 15.52 7.46
N GLY A 63 9.91 14.81 7.24
CA GLY A 63 11.00 14.64 8.19
C GLY A 63 10.89 13.42 9.10
N GLU A 64 9.76 12.72 9.13
CA GLU A 64 9.62 11.47 9.89
C GLU A 64 10.29 10.30 9.18
N THR A 65 10.86 9.38 9.96
CA THR A 65 11.40 8.13 9.43
C THR A 65 10.31 7.06 9.36
N LEU A 66 9.95 6.68 8.13
CA LEU A 66 9.09 5.54 7.83
C LEU A 66 9.90 4.24 7.89
N VAL A 67 9.40 3.25 8.63
CA VAL A 67 10.02 1.93 8.74
C VAL A 67 8.98 0.84 8.51
N ILE A 68 9.33 -0.17 7.71
CA ILE A 68 8.48 -1.35 7.48
C ILE A 68 9.22 -2.56 8.03
N LYS A 69 8.56 -3.31 8.91
CA LYS A 69 9.13 -4.49 9.57
C LYS A 69 8.33 -5.75 9.30
N THR A 70 9.03 -6.88 9.30
CA THR A 70 8.40 -8.20 9.41
C THR A 70 7.88 -8.43 10.84
N SER A 71 7.07 -9.48 11.02
CA SER A 71 6.62 -9.94 12.33
C SER A 71 7.76 -10.38 13.28
N SER A 72 8.94 -10.71 12.75
CA SER A 72 10.14 -11.01 13.55
C SER A 72 10.93 -9.75 13.95
N GLY A 73 10.52 -8.58 13.48
CA GLY A 73 11.17 -7.29 13.74
C GLY A 73 12.31 -6.94 12.77
N GLU A 74 12.49 -7.72 11.70
CA GLU A 74 13.45 -7.41 10.63
C GLU A 74 12.96 -6.20 9.81
N GLU A 75 13.84 -5.23 9.59
CA GLU A 75 13.55 -4.04 8.80
C GLU A 75 13.70 -4.32 7.31
N LEU A 76 12.61 -4.17 6.55
CA LEU A 76 12.59 -4.31 5.10
C LEU A 76 12.91 -2.99 4.38
N LEU A 77 12.55 -1.87 5.02
CA LEU A 77 12.77 -0.53 4.52
C LEU A 77 12.87 0.44 5.69
N SER A 78 13.79 1.40 5.59
CA SER A 78 13.83 2.60 6.43
C SER A 78 14.07 3.81 5.52
N TYR A 79 13.17 4.79 5.56
CA TYR A 79 13.21 5.97 4.69
C TYR A 79 12.63 7.20 5.39
N THR A 80 13.37 8.31 5.38
CA THR A 80 12.88 9.60 5.88
C THR A 80 12.13 10.32 4.76
N THR A 81 10.84 10.58 4.97
CA THR A 81 10.02 11.26 3.94
C THR A 81 10.35 12.75 3.87
N GLU A 82 10.44 13.32 2.67
CA GLU A 82 10.66 14.76 2.47
C GLU A 82 9.34 15.55 2.43
N LYS A 83 8.20 14.85 2.30
CA LYS A 83 6.85 15.44 2.20
C LYS A 83 5.85 14.72 3.09
N ASN A 84 4.78 15.44 3.45
CA ASN A 84 3.62 14.82 4.07
C ASN A 84 2.96 13.84 3.09
N SER A 85 2.52 12.70 3.61
CA SER A 85 1.78 11.69 2.86
C SER A 85 0.61 11.18 3.68
N ALA A 86 -0.47 10.76 3.02
CA ALA A 86 -1.65 10.14 3.63
C ALA A 86 -1.95 8.76 3.02
N SER A 87 -1.06 8.26 2.16
CA SER A 87 -1.07 6.90 1.65
C SER A 87 0.34 6.44 1.30
N LEU A 88 0.55 5.15 1.47
CA LEU A 88 1.81 4.44 1.32
C LEU A 88 1.58 3.20 0.43
N LEU A 89 2.22 3.16 -0.73
CA LEU A 89 2.39 1.94 -1.51
C LEU A 89 3.81 1.41 -1.29
N PHE A 90 3.90 0.15 -0.90
CA PHE A 90 5.16 -0.57 -0.81
C PHE A 90 5.10 -1.88 -1.58
N SER A 91 6.14 -2.17 -2.37
CA SER A 91 6.32 -3.47 -3.04
C SER A 91 7.78 -3.90 -2.89
N SER A 92 7.99 -5.17 -2.56
CA SER A 92 9.32 -5.77 -2.40
C SER A 92 9.27 -7.26 -2.66
N GLU A 93 10.43 -7.84 -2.96
CA GLU A 93 10.64 -9.30 -3.06
C GLU A 93 10.42 -10.00 -1.72
N ASP A 94 10.58 -9.27 -0.62
CA ASP A 94 10.42 -9.77 0.74
C ASP A 94 8.96 -9.76 1.24
N LEU A 95 8.05 -9.13 0.49
CA LEU A 95 6.62 -9.18 0.77
C LEU A 95 6.01 -10.48 0.25
N LYS A 96 5.40 -11.25 1.15
CA LYS A 96 4.85 -12.57 0.86
C LYS A 96 3.38 -12.62 1.23
N GLN A 97 2.59 -13.27 0.38
CA GLN A 97 1.20 -13.57 0.71
C GLN A 97 1.14 -14.48 1.95
N GLY A 98 0.21 -14.18 2.86
CA GLY A 98 0.01 -14.90 4.12
C GLY A 98 0.82 -14.36 5.29
N GLU A 99 1.76 -13.44 5.05
CA GLU A 99 2.59 -12.83 6.10
C GLU A 99 2.02 -11.48 6.57
N THR A 100 2.47 -11.05 7.74
CA THR A 100 2.11 -9.77 8.36
C THR A 100 3.34 -8.88 8.50
N TYR A 101 3.13 -7.58 8.26
CA TYR A 101 4.15 -6.54 8.33
C TYR A 101 3.63 -5.37 9.17
N THR A 102 4.52 -4.62 9.78
CA THR A 102 4.15 -3.45 10.59
C THR A 102 4.82 -2.20 10.04
N VAL A 103 4.02 -1.14 9.90
CA VAL A 103 4.45 0.17 9.42
C VAL A 103 4.61 1.10 10.61
N TYR A 104 5.75 1.79 10.69
CA TYR A 104 6.08 2.75 11.73
C TYR A 104 6.44 4.10 11.13
N ALA A 105 6.07 5.19 11.81
CA ALA A 105 6.57 6.53 11.54
C ALA A 105 7.16 7.14 12.81
N GLU A 106 8.40 7.59 12.73
CA GLU A 106 9.15 8.17 13.86
C GLU A 106 9.12 7.27 15.11
N GLY A 107 9.19 5.96 14.89
CA GLY A 107 9.16 4.94 15.95
C GLY A 107 7.77 4.63 16.51
N ASN A 108 6.72 5.31 16.07
CA ASN A 108 5.33 5.00 16.44
C ASN A 108 4.73 4.02 15.44
N GLU A 109 4.03 3.00 15.94
CA GLU A 109 3.29 2.07 15.09
C GLU A 109 2.10 2.79 14.45
N LEU A 110 2.03 2.75 13.12
CA LEU A 110 0.91 3.29 12.34
C LEU A 110 -0.12 2.21 12.04
N SER A 111 0.33 1.08 11.51
CA SER A 111 -0.59 0.04 11.04
C SER A 111 0.07 -1.33 10.95
N GLU A 112 -0.73 -2.36 11.18
CA GLU A 112 -0.40 -3.75 10.86
C GLU A 112 -1.03 -4.12 9.51
N VAL A 113 -0.21 -4.68 8.61
CA VAL A 113 -0.55 -5.06 7.25
C VAL A 113 -0.53 -6.57 7.13
N SER A 114 -1.71 -7.19 7.04
CA SER A 114 -1.84 -8.61 6.72
C SER A 114 -1.99 -8.83 5.21
N MET A 115 -1.01 -9.48 4.57
CA MET A 115 -0.99 -9.73 3.13
C MET A 115 -1.92 -10.90 2.75
N THR A 116 -3.24 -10.65 2.73
CA THR A 116 -4.24 -11.68 2.37
C THR A 116 -4.16 -12.11 0.90
N SER A 117 -3.68 -11.23 0.03
CA SER A 117 -3.35 -11.45 -1.38
C SER A 117 -1.96 -10.92 -1.71
N LEU A 118 -1.40 -11.33 -2.85
CA LEU A 118 -0.10 -10.84 -3.30
C LEU A 118 -0.09 -9.30 -3.47
N VAL A 119 -1.21 -8.73 -3.93
CA VAL A 119 -1.45 -7.29 -3.95
C VAL A 119 -2.60 -6.99 -2.99
N THR A 120 -2.34 -6.25 -1.91
CA THR A 120 -3.31 -5.95 -0.85
C THR A 120 -3.57 -4.44 -0.76
N THR A 121 -4.80 -4.01 -0.49
CA THR A 121 -5.12 -2.61 -0.21
C THR A 121 -5.89 -2.49 1.09
N MET A 122 -5.52 -1.52 1.92
CA MET A 122 -6.07 -1.30 3.25
C MET A 122 -6.39 0.18 3.48
N GLY A 123 -7.23 0.42 4.49
CA GLY A 123 -7.70 1.76 4.85
C GLY A 123 -8.83 2.27 3.95
N ALA A 124 -9.44 3.38 4.36
CA ALA A 124 -10.53 4.00 3.60
C ALA A 124 -9.97 4.66 2.34
N SER A 125 -10.15 4.02 1.19
CA SER A 125 -9.83 4.60 -0.11
C SER A 125 -11.01 5.45 -0.58
N GLY A 126 -10.78 6.72 -0.91
CA GLY A 126 -11.70 7.51 -1.71
C GLY A 126 -11.76 6.92 -3.13
N MET A 127 -12.80 6.12 -3.39
CA MET A 127 -13.17 5.53 -4.68
C MET A 127 -12.11 4.64 -5.34
N THR A 128 -12.25 3.32 -5.17
CA THR A 128 -11.55 2.28 -5.93
C THR A 128 -12.18 2.12 -7.34
N PRO A 129 -11.47 2.40 -8.45
CA PRO A 129 -11.94 2.05 -9.79
C PRO A 129 -11.42 0.65 -10.16
N GLY A 130 -12.26 -0.37 -9.93
CA GLY A 130 -12.17 -1.67 -10.61
C GLY A 130 -11.13 -2.68 -10.13
N GLY A 131 -11.60 -3.76 -9.51
CA GLY A 131 -10.86 -5.03 -9.38
C GLY A 131 -10.85 -5.56 -7.95
N GLY A 132 -11.59 -6.63 -7.69
CA GLY A 132 -11.54 -7.34 -6.41
C GLY A 132 -12.90 -7.84 -5.95
N ASN A 133 -13.33 -8.94 -6.56
CA ASN A 133 -14.49 -9.73 -6.18
C ASN A 133 -14.46 -10.02 -4.66
N ASN A 134 -15.41 -9.48 -3.89
CA ASN A 134 -15.60 -9.81 -2.48
C ASN A 134 -16.68 -10.89 -2.36
N PRO A 135 -16.38 -12.20 -2.21
CA PRO A 135 -17.41 -13.19 -1.93
C PRO A 135 -17.60 -13.28 -0.41
N GLY A 136 -18.20 -12.25 0.19
CA GLY A 136 -18.42 -12.19 1.65
C GLY A 136 -19.81 -11.74 2.09
N GLY A 137 -20.71 -11.38 1.18
CA GLY A 137 -22.05 -10.89 1.51
C GLY A 137 -23.14 -11.92 1.22
N GLY A 138 -23.39 -12.84 2.15
CA GLY A 138 -24.39 -13.88 1.95
C GLY A 138 -25.01 -14.45 3.22
N LYS A 139 -25.94 -13.71 3.84
CA LYS A 139 -27.27 -14.21 4.23
C LYS A 139 -28.10 -13.12 4.91
N ILE A 140 -29.01 -12.51 4.14
CA ILE A 140 -30.32 -12.12 4.66
C ILE A 140 -31.28 -13.26 4.29
N PRO A 141 -31.99 -13.84 5.27
CA PRO A 141 -33.30 -14.40 5.01
C PRO A 141 -34.35 -13.50 5.67
N GLY A 142 -35.04 -12.72 4.84
CA GLY A 142 -36.31 -12.11 5.22
C GLY A 142 -37.44 -13.14 5.06
N GLY A 143 -38.38 -13.15 5.99
CA GLY A 143 -39.60 -13.96 5.92
C GLY A 143 -40.50 -13.76 7.13
N ARG A 144 -41.52 -12.90 6.94
CA ARG A 144 -42.66 -12.50 7.80
C ARG A 144 -43.41 -13.63 8.56
N PRO A 145 -44.22 -13.29 9.58
CA PRO A 145 -45.59 -12.76 9.38
C PRO A 145 -45.73 -11.24 9.46
#